data_AF-A0A5Q0H6K1-F1
#
_entry.id   AF-A0A5Q0H6K1-F1
#
_cell.length_a   1.000
_cell.length_b   1.000
_cell.length_c   1.000
_cell.angle_alpha   90.00
_cell.angle_beta   90.00
_cell.angle_gamma   90.00
#
_symmetry.space_group_name_H-M   'P 1'
#
loop_
_entity.id
_entity.type
_entity.pdbx_description
1 polymer ?
#
loop_
_entity_poly.entity_id
_entity_poly.type
_entity_poly.pdbx_seq_one_letter_code
_entity_poly.pdbx_strand_id
1 'polypeptide(L)'
;MNGGFHQAVLERADAAVLVVDPHDLRVRWATPAARRLFGGGHGPLPDLVAPGDAAAVGTFLQAAGRAGASRCGCSVPVEGSTSRRVDLLARDLRDDPEVRGLVVVALDVTGWAETADELGSMLNTDALTGLANRTGFVPRLEQAVRGAPGPVLVFLDIDQFKEVNDRHGHAAGDEVLRLVAGRLASAVAGRGTAARLGGDEFAVLLDRLDERQAVAAAHRILDVIGAPLVPAAGVVRVSVSAGITFVRPGHSAEDLLHQADLAMYRAKTVGPVAVYQEDLEDWALARKHQVDRLAERLEELHAENRALAEAATTDQRTGLPNPASFDAEHHRRNRSGEPYSLLLVDIDRFHSYNTIYRYLAGHETLRQVGQAISRTARTGDRTYRYGGEEFTVLLPGTRLDGALALAERVRRAVERLGLEHRGNPGGVVTVSIGAVEVVPGASVTDAVEEASVAVLEAKDAGRNRVVGRRAVGRGELEVVQ
;
A
#
# COMPACT_ATOMS: atom_id res chain seq x y z
N MET A 1 -62.21 -10.95 -44.64
CA MET A 1 -61.05 -11.88 -44.72
C MET A 1 -60.00 -11.67 -43.61
N ASN A 2 -60.33 -11.17 -42.41
CA ASN A 2 -59.30 -10.86 -41.38
C ASN A 2 -59.45 -11.57 -40.02
N GLY A 3 -60.60 -12.18 -39.69
CA GLY A 3 -60.81 -12.81 -38.37
C GLY A 3 -59.90 -14.02 -38.11
N GLY A 4 -59.76 -14.91 -39.10
CA GLY A 4 -58.94 -16.13 -38.95
C GLY A 4 -57.43 -15.88 -38.83
N PHE A 5 -56.92 -14.80 -39.45
CA PHE A 5 -55.51 -14.43 -39.34
C PHE A 5 -55.17 -13.91 -37.95
N HIS A 6 -55.95 -12.97 -37.40
CA HIS A 6 -55.73 -12.42 -36.05
C HIS A 6 -55.88 -13.49 -34.97
N GLN A 7 -56.86 -14.39 -35.12
CA GLN A 7 -57.05 -15.51 -34.20
C GLN A 7 -55.84 -16.47 -34.22
N ALA A 8 -55.35 -16.84 -35.41
CA ALA A 8 -54.18 -17.72 -35.53
C ALA A 8 -52.90 -17.09 -34.93
N VAL A 9 -52.75 -15.76 -35.03
CA VAL A 9 -51.65 -15.03 -34.39
C VAL A 9 -51.77 -15.07 -32.87
N LEU A 10 -52.94 -14.79 -32.30
CA LEU A 10 -53.16 -14.78 -30.85
C LEU A 10 -53.13 -16.18 -30.21
N GLU A 11 -53.50 -17.22 -30.95
CA GLU A 11 -53.43 -18.61 -30.48
C GLU A 11 -52.00 -19.17 -30.44
N ARG A 12 -51.12 -18.67 -31.31
CA ARG A 12 -49.73 -19.14 -31.43
C ARG A 12 -48.69 -18.21 -30.81
N ALA A 13 -49.04 -16.95 -30.57
CA ALA A 13 -48.16 -16.00 -29.90
C ALA A 13 -48.03 -16.34 -28.41
N ASP A 14 -46.85 -16.11 -27.86
CA ASP A 14 -46.57 -16.24 -26.43
C ASP A 14 -47.06 -15.04 -25.60
N ALA A 15 -47.86 -14.16 -26.20
CA ALA A 15 -48.45 -13.02 -25.52
C ALA A 15 -49.63 -13.47 -24.63
N ALA A 16 -49.50 -13.27 -23.31
CA ALA A 16 -50.60 -13.49 -22.38
C ALA A 16 -51.54 -12.27 -22.40
N VAL A 17 -52.69 -12.43 -23.07
CA VAL A 17 -53.72 -11.39 -23.20
C VAL A 17 -55.04 -11.91 -22.67
N LEU A 18 -55.73 -11.10 -21.88
CA LEU A 18 -57.06 -11.37 -21.33
C LEU A 18 -58.02 -10.25 -21.72
N VAL A 19 -59.29 -10.60 -21.92
CA VAL A 19 -60.39 -9.65 -21.97
C VAL A 19 -61.20 -9.85 -20.69
N VAL A 20 -61.28 -8.81 -19.88
CA VAL A 20 -61.92 -8.82 -18.57
C VAL A 20 -63.19 -7.97 -18.63
N ASP A 21 -64.27 -8.49 -18.05
CA ASP A 21 -65.49 -7.72 -17.89
C ASP A 21 -65.29 -6.59 -16.86
N PRO A 22 -65.63 -5.35 -17.17
CA PRO A 22 -65.36 -4.22 -16.29
C PRO A 22 -66.26 -4.14 -15.05
N HIS A 23 -67.36 -4.91 -14.99
CA HIS A 23 -68.32 -4.84 -13.89
C HIS A 23 -68.01 -5.88 -12.80
N ASP A 24 -67.78 -7.13 -13.20
CA ASP A 24 -67.53 -8.24 -12.28
C ASP A 24 -66.07 -8.73 -12.29
N LEU A 25 -65.22 -8.10 -13.10
CA LEU A 25 -63.78 -8.40 -13.25
C LEU A 25 -63.49 -9.83 -13.72
N ARG A 26 -64.47 -10.51 -14.32
CA ARG A 26 -64.30 -11.89 -14.80
C ARG A 26 -63.62 -11.92 -16.16
N VAL A 27 -62.70 -12.87 -16.33
CA VAL A 27 -62.05 -13.15 -17.61
C VAL A 27 -63.08 -13.74 -18.57
N ARG A 28 -63.40 -13.01 -19.64
CA ARG A 28 -64.32 -13.45 -20.70
C ARG A 28 -63.59 -14.18 -21.83
N TRP A 29 -62.34 -13.79 -22.07
CA TRP A 29 -61.49 -14.42 -23.08
C TRP A 29 -60.02 -14.33 -22.67
N ALA A 30 -59.22 -15.32 -23.04
CA ALA A 30 -57.81 -15.39 -22.73
C ALA A 30 -57.05 -16.17 -23.81
N THR A 31 -55.85 -15.71 -24.17
CA THR A 31 -54.94 -16.47 -25.03
C THR A 31 -54.48 -17.77 -24.35
N PRO A 32 -54.02 -18.78 -25.11
CA PRO A 32 -53.42 -19.98 -24.53
C PRO A 32 -52.27 -19.67 -23.58
N ALA A 33 -51.44 -18.66 -23.89
CA ALA A 33 -50.36 -18.19 -23.02
C ALA A 33 -50.89 -17.64 -21.69
N ALA A 34 -51.97 -16.84 -21.70
CA ALA A 34 -52.59 -16.35 -20.47
C ALA A 34 -53.19 -17.49 -19.62
N ARG A 35 -53.84 -18.48 -20.25
CA ARG A 35 -54.38 -19.63 -19.52
C ARG A 35 -53.28 -20.46 -18.85
N ARG A 36 -52.12 -20.62 -19.51
CA ARG A 36 -50.94 -21.27 -18.92
C ARG A 36 -50.38 -20.48 -17.74
N LEU A 37 -50.33 -19.15 -17.87
CA LEU A 37 -49.79 -18.26 -16.83
C LEU A 37 -50.68 -18.26 -15.56
N PHE A 38 -51.99 -18.13 -15.72
CA PHE A 38 -52.96 -17.99 -14.61
C PHE A 38 -53.65 -19.30 -14.20
N GLY A 39 -53.14 -20.48 -14.61
CA GLY A 39 -53.70 -21.77 -14.18
C GLY A 39 -55.14 -22.04 -14.63
N GLY A 40 -55.53 -21.56 -15.82
CA GLY A 40 -56.85 -21.85 -16.43
C GLY A 40 -57.62 -20.63 -16.93
N GLY A 41 -57.23 -19.41 -16.55
CA GLY A 41 -57.74 -18.16 -17.15
C GLY A 41 -59.26 -17.98 -17.14
N HIS A 42 -59.93 -18.42 -16.07
CA HIS A 42 -61.38 -18.33 -15.89
C HIS A 42 -61.70 -17.80 -14.48
N GLY A 43 -62.79 -17.06 -14.34
CA GLY A 43 -63.16 -16.42 -13.06
C GLY A 43 -62.67 -14.97 -12.94
N PRO A 44 -62.87 -14.33 -11.77
CA PRO A 44 -62.38 -12.97 -11.52
C PRO A 44 -60.86 -12.92 -11.57
N LEU A 45 -60.28 -12.00 -12.35
CA LEU A 45 -58.82 -11.89 -12.46
C LEU A 45 -58.12 -11.66 -11.10
N PRO A 46 -58.67 -10.90 -10.13
CA PRO A 46 -58.10 -10.78 -8.78
C PRO A 46 -57.98 -12.11 -8.00
N ASP A 47 -58.79 -13.11 -8.33
CA ASP A 47 -58.76 -14.43 -7.66
C ASP A 47 -57.69 -15.35 -8.27
N LEU A 48 -57.12 -14.97 -9.42
CA LEU A 48 -56.08 -15.73 -10.12
C LEU A 48 -54.65 -15.29 -9.75
N VAL A 49 -54.51 -14.28 -8.89
CA VAL A 49 -53.23 -13.78 -8.37
C VAL A 49 -53.06 -14.17 -6.91
N ALA A 50 -51.88 -13.94 -6.34
CA ALA A 50 -51.59 -14.23 -4.95
C ALA A 50 -52.54 -13.44 -4.02
N PRO A 51 -53.00 -14.02 -2.89
CA PRO A 51 -53.99 -13.39 -2.01
C PRO A 51 -53.60 -11.98 -1.52
N GLY A 52 -52.31 -11.71 -1.35
CA GLY A 52 -51.81 -10.38 -0.94
C GLY A 52 -51.98 -9.28 -2.00
N ASP A 53 -52.07 -9.66 -3.27
CA ASP A 53 -52.12 -8.73 -4.41
C ASP A 53 -53.54 -8.52 -4.96
N ALA A 54 -54.49 -9.40 -4.60
CA ALA A 54 -55.86 -9.40 -5.11
C ALA A 54 -56.57 -8.03 -5.00
N ALA A 55 -56.48 -7.37 -3.84
CA ALA A 55 -57.12 -6.07 -3.62
C ALA A 55 -56.51 -4.95 -4.51
N ALA A 56 -55.19 -4.98 -4.70
CA ALA A 56 -54.48 -4.01 -5.53
C ALA A 56 -54.84 -4.21 -7.01
N VAL A 57 -54.87 -5.46 -7.48
CA VAL A 57 -55.27 -5.81 -8.86
C VAL A 57 -56.72 -5.41 -9.13
N GLY A 58 -57.65 -5.68 -8.19
CA GLY A 58 -59.05 -5.26 -8.31
C GLY A 58 -59.19 -3.74 -8.44
N THR A 59 -58.49 -2.99 -7.58
CA THR A 59 -58.47 -1.52 -7.63
C THR A 59 -57.90 -1.01 -8.96
N PHE A 60 -56.81 -1.62 -9.43
CA PHE A 60 -56.18 -1.28 -10.70
C PHE A 60 -57.13 -1.47 -11.88
N LEU A 61 -57.82 -2.61 -11.99
CA LEU A 61 -58.73 -2.89 -13.10
C LEU A 61 -59.92 -1.92 -13.12
N GLN A 62 -60.47 -1.59 -11.94
CA GLN A 62 -61.54 -0.60 -11.81
C GLN A 62 -61.08 0.82 -12.20
N ALA A 63 -59.83 1.18 -11.89
CA ALA A 63 -59.24 2.48 -12.21
C ALA A 63 -58.77 2.59 -13.68
N ALA A 64 -58.30 1.49 -14.28
CA ALA A 64 -57.90 1.44 -15.69
C ALA A 64 -59.06 1.82 -16.62
N GLY A 65 -60.30 1.49 -16.23
CA GLY A 65 -61.52 1.95 -16.89
C GLY A 65 -61.89 3.43 -16.65
N ARG A 66 -61.07 4.24 -15.98
CA ARG A 66 -61.42 5.64 -15.66
C ARG A 66 -60.30 6.63 -15.88
N ALA A 67 -59.03 6.23 -15.76
CA ALA A 67 -57.91 7.19 -15.64
C ALA A 67 -56.59 6.76 -16.30
N GLY A 68 -56.59 5.87 -17.31
CA GLY A 68 -55.37 5.55 -18.06
C GLY A 68 -54.25 4.87 -17.25
N ALA A 69 -54.57 4.36 -16.05
CA ALA A 69 -53.64 3.63 -15.20
C ALA A 69 -53.02 2.47 -15.99
N SER A 70 -51.72 2.55 -16.24
CA SER A 70 -51.12 1.76 -17.31
C SER A 70 -50.50 0.45 -16.84
N ARG A 71 -50.22 0.27 -15.53
CA ARG A 71 -49.49 -0.90 -15.00
C ARG A 71 -49.80 -1.23 -13.54
N CYS A 72 -49.87 -2.52 -13.20
CA CYS A 72 -49.91 -3.06 -11.84
C CYS A 72 -49.09 -4.35 -11.76
N GLY A 73 -48.14 -4.41 -10.83
CA GLY A 73 -47.40 -5.65 -10.55
C GLY A 73 -48.18 -6.56 -9.60
N CYS A 74 -48.11 -7.87 -9.82
CA CYS A 74 -48.70 -8.89 -8.94
C CYS A 74 -47.94 -10.21 -9.04
N SER A 75 -48.18 -11.10 -8.09
CA SER A 75 -47.64 -12.46 -8.09
C SER A 75 -48.71 -13.45 -8.55
N VAL A 76 -48.35 -14.41 -9.39
CA VAL A 76 -49.23 -15.50 -9.85
C VAL A 76 -48.73 -16.82 -9.29
N PRO A 77 -49.53 -17.54 -8.50
CA PRO A 77 -49.10 -18.83 -7.93
C PRO A 77 -48.92 -19.88 -9.02
N VAL A 78 -47.85 -20.69 -8.91
CA VAL A 78 -47.58 -21.83 -9.80
C VAL A 78 -47.58 -23.10 -8.97
N GLU A 79 -48.30 -24.14 -9.40
CA GLU A 79 -48.32 -25.42 -8.69
C GLU A 79 -46.89 -26.00 -8.59
N GLY A 80 -46.44 -26.25 -7.35
CA GLY A 80 -45.16 -26.91 -7.08
C GLY A 80 -43.90 -26.03 -7.24
N SER A 81 -44.02 -24.72 -7.43
CA SER A 81 -42.87 -23.80 -7.60
C SER A 81 -43.08 -22.46 -6.90
N THR A 82 -42.02 -21.62 -6.87
CA THR A 82 -42.11 -20.18 -6.58
C THR A 82 -43.12 -19.50 -7.50
N SER A 83 -43.83 -18.50 -6.95
CA SER A 83 -44.81 -17.69 -7.70
C SER A 83 -44.12 -16.90 -8.82
N ARG A 84 -44.79 -16.72 -9.96
CA ARG A 84 -44.31 -15.86 -11.05
C ARG A 84 -44.63 -14.41 -10.74
N ARG A 85 -43.73 -13.49 -11.08
CA ARG A 85 -44.01 -12.06 -11.03
C ARG A 85 -44.55 -11.59 -12.38
N VAL A 86 -45.70 -10.91 -12.34
CA VAL A 86 -46.43 -10.50 -13.52
C VAL A 86 -46.77 -9.02 -13.45
N ASP A 87 -46.50 -8.30 -14.53
CA ASP A 87 -47.00 -6.94 -14.73
C ASP A 87 -48.27 -6.98 -15.58
N LEU A 88 -49.35 -6.43 -15.04
CA LEU A 88 -50.61 -6.25 -15.74
C LEU A 88 -50.67 -4.86 -16.34
N LEU A 89 -50.84 -4.78 -17.66
CA LEU A 89 -51.15 -3.55 -18.38
C LEU A 89 -52.59 -3.63 -18.84
N ALA A 90 -53.41 -2.62 -18.52
CA ALA A 90 -54.83 -2.62 -18.86
C ALA A 90 -55.15 -1.46 -19.80
N ARG A 91 -55.93 -1.74 -20.83
CA ARG A 91 -56.51 -0.74 -21.72
C ARG A 91 -58.02 -0.89 -21.72
N ASP A 92 -58.69 0.23 -21.54
CA ASP A 92 -60.15 0.30 -21.60
C ASP A 92 -60.62 0.36 -23.06
N LEU A 93 -61.36 -0.67 -23.48
CA LEU A 93 -62.02 -0.77 -24.78
C LEU A 93 -63.51 -1.12 -24.61
N ARG A 94 -64.16 -0.56 -23.58
CA ARG A 94 -65.59 -0.79 -23.33
C ARG A 94 -66.51 -0.23 -24.42
N ASP A 95 -66.10 0.86 -25.05
CA ASP A 95 -66.85 1.50 -26.14
C ASP A 95 -66.57 0.85 -27.51
N ASP A 96 -65.60 -0.05 -27.60
CA ASP A 96 -65.32 -0.80 -28.83
C ASP A 96 -66.41 -1.88 -29.02
N PRO A 97 -67.13 -1.88 -30.15
CA PRO A 97 -68.26 -2.77 -30.37
C PRO A 97 -67.88 -4.25 -30.47
N GLU A 98 -66.63 -4.58 -30.80
CA GLU A 98 -66.12 -5.96 -30.91
C GLU A 98 -65.55 -6.48 -29.58
N VAL A 99 -64.96 -5.61 -28.75
CA VAL A 99 -64.31 -6.01 -27.50
C VAL A 99 -65.21 -5.82 -26.27
N ARG A 100 -65.86 -4.67 -26.12
CA ARG A 100 -66.76 -4.29 -25.01
C ARG A 100 -66.23 -4.64 -23.61
N GLY A 101 -64.96 -4.35 -23.33
CA GLY A 101 -64.33 -4.72 -22.04
C GLY A 101 -62.92 -4.17 -21.84
N LEU A 102 -62.25 -4.64 -20.80
CA LEU A 102 -60.85 -4.29 -20.51
C LEU A 102 -59.92 -5.30 -21.17
N VAL A 103 -58.98 -4.83 -21.99
CA VAL A 103 -57.90 -5.69 -22.51
C VAL A 103 -56.73 -5.60 -21.56
N VAL A 104 -56.35 -6.73 -20.97
CA VAL A 104 -55.24 -6.86 -20.05
C VAL A 104 -54.12 -7.65 -20.71
N VAL A 105 -52.94 -7.07 -20.79
CA VAL A 105 -51.72 -7.75 -21.17
C VAL A 105 -50.96 -8.10 -19.90
N ALA A 106 -50.65 -9.37 -19.73
CA ALA A 106 -49.85 -9.88 -18.63
C ALA A 106 -48.42 -10.14 -19.13
N LEU A 107 -47.44 -9.47 -18.54
CA LEU A 107 -46.03 -9.66 -18.85
C LEU A 107 -45.39 -10.46 -17.72
N ASP A 108 -44.90 -11.66 -18.02
CA ASP A 108 -44.08 -12.43 -17.08
C ASP A 108 -42.71 -11.75 -16.97
N VAL A 109 -42.49 -11.09 -15.83
CA VAL A 109 -41.25 -10.35 -15.53
C VAL A 109 -40.40 -11.09 -14.48
N THR A 110 -40.68 -12.38 -14.24
CA THR A 110 -40.01 -13.17 -13.20
C THR A 110 -38.49 -13.15 -13.39
N GLY A 111 -37.98 -13.54 -14.56
CA GLY A 111 -36.53 -13.57 -14.79
C GLY A 111 -35.84 -12.20 -14.75
N TRP A 112 -36.49 -11.15 -15.23
CA TRP A 112 -35.97 -9.77 -15.13
C TRP A 112 -35.95 -9.28 -13.69
N ALA A 113 -36.97 -9.62 -12.91
CA ALA A 113 -37.06 -9.25 -11.52
C ALA A 113 -36.06 -10.00 -10.64
N GLU A 114 -35.93 -11.31 -10.84
CA GLU A 114 -34.91 -12.12 -10.15
C GLU A 114 -33.51 -11.60 -10.46
N THR A 115 -33.21 -11.32 -11.73
CA THR A 115 -31.92 -10.71 -12.12
C THR A 115 -31.74 -9.32 -11.50
N ALA A 116 -32.80 -8.49 -11.45
CA ALA A 116 -32.74 -7.17 -10.85
C ALA A 116 -32.57 -7.21 -9.32
N ASP A 117 -33.21 -8.17 -8.64
CA ASP A 117 -33.08 -8.39 -7.20
C ASP A 117 -31.68 -8.95 -6.86
N GLU A 118 -31.17 -9.88 -7.67
CA GLU A 118 -29.80 -10.39 -7.57
C GLU A 118 -28.77 -9.27 -7.79
N LEU A 119 -28.92 -8.47 -8.85
CA LEU A 119 -28.09 -7.30 -9.09
C LEU A 119 -28.20 -6.29 -7.94
N GLY A 120 -29.41 -6.03 -7.44
CA GLY A 120 -29.64 -5.15 -6.30
C GLY A 120 -28.95 -5.64 -5.02
N SER A 121 -28.98 -6.95 -4.77
CA SER A 121 -28.28 -7.56 -3.64
C SER A 121 -26.77 -7.48 -3.81
N MET A 122 -26.23 -7.81 -4.99
CA MET A 122 -24.79 -7.73 -5.28
C MET A 122 -24.25 -6.30 -5.20
N LEU A 123 -25.04 -5.30 -5.60
CA LEU A 123 -24.62 -3.90 -5.59
C LEU A 123 -24.67 -3.27 -4.19
N ASN A 124 -25.47 -3.81 -3.27
CA ASN A 124 -25.69 -3.24 -1.93
C ASN A 124 -25.06 -4.04 -0.80
N THR A 125 -24.46 -5.20 -1.08
CA THR A 125 -23.78 -6.04 -0.09
C THR A 125 -22.30 -6.19 -0.41
N ASP A 126 -21.49 -6.37 0.62
CA ASP A 126 -20.07 -6.67 0.47
C ASP A 126 -19.91 -8.17 0.17
N ALA A 127 -19.32 -8.50 -0.98
CA ALA A 127 -19.22 -9.87 -1.46
C ALA A 127 -18.42 -10.81 -0.54
N LEU A 128 -17.52 -10.26 0.29
CA LEU A 128 -16.72 -11.06 1.22
C LEU A 128 -17.49 -11.40 2.48
N THR A 129 -18.16 -10.41 3.07
CA THR A 129 -18.71 -10.47 4.43
C THR A 129 -20.22 -10.65 4.47
N GLY A 130 -20.94 -10.36 3.39
CA GLY A 130 -22.40 -10.38 3.33
C GLY A 130 -23.09 -9.23 4.07
N LEU A 131 -22.34 -8.31 4.68
CA LEU A 131 -22.89 -7.08 5.25
C LEU A 131 -23.31 -6.10 4.16
N ALA A 132 -24.02 -5.03 4.54
CA ALA A 132 -24.22 -3.91 3.62
C ALA A 132 -22.85 -3.34 3.19
N ASN A 133 -22.69 -3.04 1.91
CA ASN A 133 -21.54 -2.28 1.45
C ASN A 133 -21.84 -0.77 1.56
N ARG A 134 -20.89 0.09 1.17
CA ARG A 134 -21.09 1.54 1.18
C ARG A 134 -22.34 1.99 0.41
N THR A 135 -22.57 1.44 -0.79
CA THR A 135 -23.75 1.74 -1.62
C THR A 135 -25.06 1.38 -0.91
N GLY A 136 -25.09 0.25 -0.20
CA GLY A 136 -26.25 -0.16 0.59
C GLY A 136 -26.41 0.62 1.90
N PHE A 137 -25.32 1.07 2.51
CA PHE A 137 -25.34 1.70 3.83
C PHE A 137 -25.72 3.19 3.78
N VAL A 138 -25.14 3.94 2.83
CA VAL A 138 -25.31 5.40 2.74
C VAL A 138 -26.79 5.84 2.66
N PRO A 139 -27.65 5.24 1.82
CA PRO A 139 -29.06 5.61 1.76
C PRO A 139 -29.82 5.40 3.08
N ARG A 140 -29.43 4.39 3.88
CA ARG A 140 -30.01 4.14 5.22
C ARG A 140 -29.58 5.21 6.21
N LEU A 141 -28.32 5.63 6.16
CA LEU A 141 -27.81 6.74 6.97
C LEU A 141 -28.51 8.06 6.60
N GLU A 142 -28.69 8.35 5.31
CA GLU A 142 -29.45 9.53 4.86
C GLU A 142 -30.92 9.49 5.31
N GLN A 143 -31.54 8.30 5.30
CA GLN A 143 -32.89 8.13 5.81
C GLN A 143 -32.94 8.41 7.33
N ALA A 144 -31.93 7.99 8.09
CA ALA A 144 -31.83 8.30 9.52
C ALA A 144 -31.64 9.79 9.80
N VAL A 145 -30.88 10.52 8.95
CA VAL A 145 -30.75 11.99 9.03
C VAL A 145 -32.10 12.70 8.86
N ARG A 146 -32.94 12.21 7.94
CA ARG A 146 -34.28 12.76 7.69
C ARG A 146 -35.31 12.41 8.77
N GLY A 147 -34.99 11.44 9.63
CA GLY A 147 -35.85 10.97 10.71
C GLY A 147 -35.82 11.85 11.96
N ALA A 148 -36.37 11.31 13.06
CA ALA A 148 -36.24 11.94 14.37
C ALA A 148 -34.77 11.83 14.87
N PRO A 149 -34.26 12.84 15.59
CA PRO A 149 -32.90 12.83 16.13
C PRO A 149 -32.68 11.67 17.11
N GLY A 150 -31.42 11.25 17.25
CA GLY A 150 -31.03 10.16 18.16
C GLY A 150 -30.38 8.92 17.56
N PRO A 151 -30.41 8.64 16.24
CA PRO A 151 -29.57 7.59 15.67
C PRO A 151 -28.09 7.89 15.91
N VAL A 152 -27.30 6.83 16.08
CA VAL A 152 -25.87 6.90 16.37
C VAL A 152 -25.12 6.13 15.29
N LEU A 153 -24.13 6.77 14.70
CA LEU A 153 -23.21 6.14 13.79
C LEU A 153 -21.95 5.76 14.56
N VAL A 154 -21.57 4.49 14.47
CA VAL A 154 -20.31 3.96 15.00
C VAL A 154 -19.45 3.49 13.83
N PHE A 155 -18.29 4.10 13.64
CA PHE A 155 -17.28 3.68 12.68
C PHE A 155 -16.23 2.83 13.38
N LEU A 156 -15.81 1.75 12.76
CA LEU A 156 -14.98 0.69 13.35
C LEU A 156 -13.82 0.37 12.39
N ASP A 157 -12.62 0.23 12.92
CA ASP A 157 -11.43 -0.16 12.17
C ASP A 157 -10.67 -1.24 12.94
N ILE A 158 -10.29 -2.32 12.25
CA ILE A 158 -9.51 -3.40 12.85
C ILE A 158 -8.05 -2.94 12.97
N ASP A 159 -7.58 -2.77 14.20
CA ASP A 159 -6.22 -2.28 14.43
C ASP A 159 -5.20 -3.29 13.89
N GLN A 160 -4.18 -2.76 13.20
CA GLN A 160 -3.05 -3.55 12.68
C GLN A 160 -3.47 -4.71 11.76
N PHE A 161 -4.59 -4.60 11.04
CA PHE A 161 -5.06 -5.65 10.13
C PHE A 161 -4.02 -6.02 9.06
N LYS A 162 -3.20 -5.07 8.62
CA LYS A 162 -2.08 -5.34 7.71
C LYS A 162 -1.08 -6.35 8.30
N GLU A 163 -0.77 -6.30 9.59
CA GLU A 163 0.13 -7.25 10.24
C GLU A 163 -0.45 -8.67 10.25
N VAL A 164 -1.78 -8.80 10.36
CA VAL A 164 -2.48 -10.08 10.23
C VAL A 164 -2.26 -10.64 8.82
N ASN A 165 -2.43 -9.81 7.78
CA ASN A 165 -2.20 -10.20 6.39
C ASN A 165 -0.73 -10.56 6.13
N ASP A 166 0.20 -9.76 6.62
CA ASP A 166 1.64 -9.96 6.39
C ASP A 166 2.12 -11.25 7.09
N ARG A 167 1.55 -11.59 8.24
CA ARG A 167 1.92 -12.76 9.04
C ARG A 167 1.23 -14.06 8.60
N HIS A 168 -0.05 -14.00 8.24
CA HIS A 168 -0.89 -15.17 8.00
C HIS A 168 -1.42 -15.28 6.56
N GLY A 169 -1.14 -14.29 5.71
CA GLY A 169 -1.60 -14.20 4.33
C GLY A 169 -3.01 -13.61 4.18
N HIS A 170 -3.31 -13.10 2.99
CA HIS A 170 -4.59 -12.46 2.67
C HIS A 170 -5.80 -13.39 2.86
N ALA A 171 -5.67 -14.69 2.60
CA ALA A 171 -6.77 -15.64 2.81
C ALA A 171 -7.18 -15.74 4.30
N ALA A 172 -6.21 -15.66 5.22
CA ALA A 172 -6.48 -15.62 6.65
C ALA A 172 -7.09 -14.27 7.06
N GLY A 173 -6.63 -13.17 6.47
CA GLY A 173 -7.25 -11.85 6.64
C GLY A 173 -8.72 -11.82 6.20
N ASP A 174 -9.03 -12.41 5.05
CA ASP A 174 -10.40 -12.55 4.55
C ASP A 174 -11.28 -13.36 5.51
N GLU A 175 -10.74 -14.42 6.11
CA GLU A 175 -11.45 -15.21 7.11
C GLU A 175 -11.69 -14.44 8.40
N VAL A 176 -10.70 -13.66 8.85
CA VAL A 176 -10.85 -12.71 9.96
C VAL A 176 -11.98 -11.72 9.66
N LEU A 177 -12.00 -11.11 8.49
CA LEU A 177 -13.06 -10.16 8.09
C LEU A 177 -14.45 -10.81 8.11
N ARG A 178 -14.59 -12.05 7.61
CA ARG A 178 -15.86 -12.80 7.68
C ARG A 178 -16.31 -13.07 9.11
N LEU A 179 -15.39 -13.49 9.98
CA LEU A 179 -15.70 -13.77 11.39
C LEU A 179 -16.07 -12.49 12.15
N VAL A 180 -15.34 -11.40 11.92
CA VAL A 180 -15.64 -10.07 12.48
C VAL A 180 -17.02 -9.61 12.02
N ALA A 181 -17.32 -9.73 10.72
CA ALA A 181 -18.63 -9.37 10.17
C ALA A 181 -19.78 -10.17 10.78
N GLY A 182 -19.65 -11.49 10.91
CA GLY A 182 -20.67 -12.33 11.53
C GLY A 182 -20.92 -11.98 13.00
N ARG A 183 -19.84 -11.68 13.74
CA ARG A 183 -19.89 -11.19 15.12
C ARG A 183 -20.56 -9.83 15.23
N LEU A 184 -20.20 -8.90 14.35
CA LEU A 184 -20.77 -7.57 14.29
C LEU A 184 -22.28 -7.64 13.99
N ALA A 185 -22.67 -8.37 12.95
CA ALA A 185 -24.08 -8.59 12.60
C ALA A 185 -24.88 -9.17 13.77
N SER A 186 -24.31 -10.15 14.46
CA SER A 186 -24.94 -10.77 15.64
C SER A 186 -25.09 -9.78 16.80
N ALA A 187 -24.07 -8.96 17.06
CA ALA A 187 -24.07 -7.98 18.14
C ALA A 187 -25.10 -6.86 17.92
N VAL A 188 -25.40 -6.53 16.66
CA VAL A 188 -26.33 -5.44 16.30
C VAL A 188 -27.72 -5.93 15.88
N ALA A 189 -27.95 -7.24 15.84
CA ALA A 189 -29.18 -7.85 15.36
C ALA A 189 -30.43 -7.26 16.05
N GLY A 190 -31.34 -6.71 15.25
CA GLY A 190 -32.59 -6.08 15.73
C GLY A 190 -32.42 -4.72 16.42
N ARG A 191 -31.19 -4.16 16.47
CA ARG A 191 -30.87 -2.88 17.12
C ARG A 191 -30.23 -1.86 16.17
N GLY A 192 -29.86 -2.29 14.96
CA GLY A 192 -29.19 -1.44 14.00
C GLY A 192 -28.85 -2.15 12.68
N THR A 193 -28.11 -1.45 11.84
CA THR A 193 -27.59 -1.95 10.56
C THR A 193 -26.06 -1.96 10.61
N ALA A 194 -25.44 -3.10 10.27
CA ALA A 194 -23.99 -3.20 10.10
C ALA A 194 -23.59 -3.17 8.61
N ALA A 195 -22.44 -2.59 8.33
CA ALA A 195 -21.85 -2.48 7.00
C ALA A 195 -20.34 -2.67 7.04
N ARG A 196 -19.77 -3.12 5.92
CA ARG A 196 -18.34 -3.02 5.62
C ARG A 196 -18.16 -1.99 4.52
N LEU A 197 -17.38 -0.94 4.79
CA LEU A 197 -17.24 0.18 3.86
C LEU A 197 -16.07 -0.03 2.88
N GLY A 198 -15.04 -0.76 3.31
CA GLY A 198 -13.89 -1.16 2.51
C GLY A 198 -12.78 -1.69 3.43
N GLY A 199 -11.83 -2.48 2.89
CA GLY A 199 -10.68 -2.95 3.67
C GLY A 199 -11.06 -3.61 5.00
N ASP A 200 -10.56 -3.04 6.08
CA ASP A 200 -10.78 -3.35 7.50
C ASP A 200 -11.80 -2.42 8.19
N GLU A 201 -12.50 -1.57 7.44
CA GLU A 201 -13.43 -0.57 7.93
C GLU A 201 -14.88 -1.07 7.94
N PHE A 202 -15.53 -0.92 9.08
CA PHE A 202 -16.93 -1.27 9.31
C PHE A 202 -17.70 -0.07 9.86
N ALA A 203 -19.01 -0.07 9.64
CA ALA A 203 -19.90 0.94 10.20
C ALA A 203 -21.15 0.28 10.78
N VAL A 204 -21.68 0.88 11.85
CA VAL A 204 -22.95 0.50 12.46
C VAL A 204 -23.81 1.72 12.64
N LEU A 205 -25.05 1.65 12.16
CA LEU A 205 -26.10 2.60 12.47
C LEU A 205 -26.99 2.01 13.56
N LEU A 206 -27.01 2.61 14.74
CA LEU A 206 -27.82 2.21 15.89
C LEU A 206 -28.96 3.20 16.11
N ASP A 207 -30.11 2.68 16.53
CA ASP A 207 -31.29 3.52 16.78
C ASP A 207 -31.33 4.11 18.19
N ARG A 208 -31.49 5.43 18.27
CA ARG A 208 -31.93 6.20 19.46
C ARG A 208 -31.20 5.84 20.76
N LEU A 209 -29.93 6.24 20.84
CA LEU A 209 -29.11 6.10 22.04
C LEU A 209 -28.63 7.47 22.53
N ASP A 210 -28.54 7.64 23.85
CA ASP A 210 -27.76 8.73 24.45
C ASP A 210 -26.25 8.43 24.40
N GLU A 211 -25.42 9.40 24.80
CA GLU A 211 -23.96 9.27 24.74
C GLU A 211 -23.42 8.12 25.58
N ARG A 212 -23.92 7.93 26.80
CA ARG A 212 -23.45 6.85 27.68
C ARG A 212 -23.85 5.49 27.11
N GLN A 213 -25.06 5.38 26.56
CA GLN A 213 -25.56 4.18 25.93
C GLN A 213 -24.80 3.84 24.64
N ALA A 214 -24.46 4.84 23.84
CA ALA A 214 -23.67 4.70 22.62
C ALA A 214 -22.26 4.17 22.93
N VAL A 215 -21.56 4.80 23.88
CA VAL A 215 -20.22 4.35 24.32
C VAL A 215 -20.27 2.93 24.86
N ALA A 216 -21.27 2.62 25.71
CA ALA A 216 -21.44 1.27 26.24
C ALA A 216 -21.78 0.24 25.13
N ALA A 217 -22.52 0.64 24.09
CA ALA A 217 -22.80 -0.22 22.94
C ALA A 217 -21.55 -0.48 22.10
N ALA A 218 -20.73 0.55 21.84
CA ALA A 218 -19.46 0.40 21.14
C ALA A 218 -18.53 -0.56 21.89
N HIS A 219 -18.37 -0.41 23.20
CA HIS A 219 -17.55 -1.35 24.00
C HIS A 219 -18.05 -2.80 23.91
N ARG A 220 -19.38 -3.03 23.99
CA ARG A 220 -19.92 -4.39 23.81
C ARG A 220 -19.63 -4.97 22.43
N ILE A 221 -19.72 -4.15 21.38
CA ILE A 221 -19.38 -4.57 20.01
C ILE A 221 -17.90 -4.97 19.94
N LEU A 222 -17.02 -4.13 20.50
CA LEU A 222 -15.57 -4.36 20.54
C LEU A 222 -15.22 -5.64 21.32
N ASP A 223 -15.85 -5.89 22.46
CA ASP A 223 -15.63 -7.09 23.27
C ASP A 223 -16.02 -8.36 22.49
N VAL A 224 -17.15 -8.33 21.78
CA VAL A 224 -17.61 -9.45 20.96
C VAL A 224 -16.65 -9.69 19.79
N ILE A 225 -16.19 -8.64 19.13
CA ILE A 225 -15.25 -8.75 18.00
C ILE A 225 -13.87 -9.25 18.49
N GLY A 226 -13.36 -8.71 19.60
CA GLY A 226 -12.02 -8.97 20.12
C GLY A 226 -11.82 -10.33 20.78
N ALA A 227 -12.87 -11.13 20.94
CA ALA A 227 -12.74 -12.54 21.34
C ALA A 227 -11.82 -13.32 20.36
N PRO A 228 -11.13 -14.39 20.78
CA PRO A 228 -10.27 -15.17 19.88
C PRO A 228 -11.00 -15.60 18.61
N LEU A 229 -10.43 -15.26 17.46
CA LEU A 229 -10.87 -15.71 16.15
C LEU A 229 -10.10 -16.99 15.81
N VAL A 230 -10.76 -17.96 15.18
CA VAL A 230 -10.12 -19.24 14.83
C VAL A 230 -10.20 -19.43 13.31
N PRO A 231 -9.44 -18.66 12.52
CA PRO A 231 -9.26 -18.97 11.11
C PRO A 231 -8.47 -20.27 10.91
N ALA A 232 -8.47 -20.81 9.69
CA ALA A 232 -7.71 -22.01 9.31
C ALA A 232 -6.20 -21.87 9.60
N ALA A 233 -5.68 -20.64 9.59
CA ALA A 233 -4.28 -20.31 9.89
C ALA A 233 -3.91 -20.35 11.40
N GLY A 234 -4.87 -20.64 12.30
CA GLY A 234 -4.67 -20.69 13.75
C GLY A 234 -5.39 -19.57 14.50
N VAL A 235 -5.22 -19.50 15.82
CA VAL A 235 -5.93 -18.51 16.64
C VAL A 235 -5.37 -17.10 16.44
N VAL A 236 -6.22 -16.16 16.03
CA VAL A 236 -5.89 -14.75 15.84
C VAL A 236 -6.69 -13.91 16.84
N ARG A 237 -6.07 -12.90 17.44
CA ARG A 237 -6.76 -11.87 18.22
C ARG A 237 -6.57 -10.54 17.52
N VAL A 238 -7.66 -9.79 17.37
CA VAL A 238 -7.64 -8.44 16.82
C VAL A 238 -8.22 -7.49 17.86
N SER A 239 -7.71 -6.26 17.89
CA SER A 239 -8.39 -5.15 18.53
C SER A 239 -9.10 -4.29 17.49
N VAL A 240 -10.06 -3.49 17.93
CA VAL A 240 -10.83 -2.61 17.07
C VAL A 240 -10.94 -1.26 17.75
N SER A 241 -10.71 -0.20 16.98
CA SER A 241 -10.94 1.18 17.40
C SER A 241 -12.29 1.66 16.88
N ALA A 242 -13.06 2.37 17.73
CA ALA A 242 -14.38 2.86 17.39
C ALA A 242 -14.52 4.39 17.52
N GLY A 243 -15.11 5.01 16.52
CA GLY A 243 -15.50 6.41 16.52
C GLY A 243 -17.01 6.56 16.50
N ILE A 244 -17.56 7.40 17.35
CA ILE A 244 -19.00 7.59 17.51
C ILE A 244 -19.37 9.01 17.08
N THR A 245 -20.40 9.16 16.24
CA THR A 245 -21.07 10.44 16.02
C THR A 245 -22.59 10.31 16.13
N PHE A 246 -23.25 11.42 16.51
CA PHE A 246 -24.70 11.49 16.64
C PHE A 246 -25.31 12.04 15.37
N VAL A 247 -26.25 11.29 14.80
CA VAL A 247 -26.97 11.70 13.59
C VAL A 247 -27.90 12.86 13.95
N ARG A 248 -27.63 14.03 13.36
CA ARG A 248 -28.40 15.26 13.55
C ARG A 248 -28.90 15.78 12.20
N PRO A 249 -30.10 16.39 12.14
CA PRO A 249 -30.59 17.05 10.93
C PRO A 249 -29.59 18.08 10.42
N GLY A 250 -29.40 18.14 9.10
CA GLY A 250 -28.54 19.13 8.43
C GLY A 250 -27.15 18.63 8.02
N HIS A 251 -26.70 17.47 8.50
CA HIS A 251 -25.47 16.84 8.02
C HIS A 251 -25.75 15.87 6.86
N SER A 252 -24.83 15.78 5.90
CA SER A 252 -24.86 14.70 4.91
C SER A 252 -24.37 13.38 5.51
N ALA A 253 -24.66 12.26 4.83
CA ALA A 253 -24.11 10.96 5.22
C ALA A 253 -22.57 10.95 5.18
N GLU A 254 -21.97 11.65 4.22
CA GLU A 254 -20.51 11.78 4.10
C GLU A 254 -19.92 12.58 5.26
N ASP A 255 -20.55 13.68 5.68
CA ASP A 255 -20.08 14.45 6.84
C ASP A 255 -20.09 13.58 8.11
N LEU A 256 -21.14 12.79 8.32
CA LEU A 256 -21.26 11.91 9.48
C LEU A 256 -20.22 10.78 9.44
N LEU A 257 -19.98 10.18 8.28
CA LEU A 257 -18.92 9.18 8.10
C LEU A 257 -17.55 9.79 8.40
N HIS A 258 -17.28 11.00 7.90
CA HIS A 258 -16.04 11.73 8.18
C HIS A 258 -15.86 12.05 9.66
N GLN A 259 -16.90 12.54 10.34
CA GLN A 259 -16.88 12.81 11.78
C GLN A 259 -16.61 11.54 12.60
N ALA A 260 -17.26 10.44 12.25
CA ALA A 260 -17.06 9.16 12.93
C ALA A 260 -15.65 8.61 12.68
N ASP A 261 -15.11 8.77 11.47
CA ASP A 261 -13.73 8.42 11.13
C ASP A 261 -12.71 9.25 11.94
N LEU A 262 -12.89 10.57 12.03
CA LEU A 262 -12.04 11.43 12.88
C LEU A 262 -12.08 10.99 14.36
N ALA A 263 -13.25 10.64 14.88
CA ALA A 263 -13.38 10.11 16.23
C ALA A 263 -12.66 8.76 16.37
N MET A 264 -12.78 7.86 15.40
CA MET A 264 -12.09 6.56 15.40
C MET A 264 -10.56 6.76 15.35
N TYR A 265 -10.09 7.70 14.54
CA TYR A 265 -8.68 8.07 14.48
C TYR A 265 -8.17 8.61 15.83
N ARG A 266 -8.99 9.40 16.55
CA ARG A 266 -8.69 9.81 17.93
C ARG A 266 -8.60 8.60 18.86
N ALA A 267 -9.55 7.66 18.76
CA ALA A 267 -9.61 6.44 19.57
C ALA A 267 -8.29 5.64 19.49
N LYS A 268 -7.71 5.51 18.29
CA LYS A 268 -6.38 4.86 18.11
C LYS A 268 -5.26 5.44 18.98
N THR A 269 -5.43 6.64 19.54
CA THR A 269 -4.43 7.30 20.42
C THR A 269 -4.83 7.41 21.89
N VAL A 270 -6.13 7.50 22.20
CA VAL A 270 -6.62 7.77 23.56
C VAL A 270 -7.30 6.59 24.24
N GLY A 271 -7.66 5.55 23.48
CA GLY A 271 -8.37 4.38 23.97
C GLY A 271 -9.37 3.85 22.94
N PRO A 272 -9.89 2.63 23.09
CA PRO A 272 -10.55 1.91 22.01
C PRO A 272 -11.86 2.53 21.49
N VAL A 273 -12.41 3.54 22.17
CA VAL A 273 -13.62 4.27 21.75
C VAL A 273 -13.43 5.76 21.97
N ALA A 274 -13.83 6.58 20.99
CA ALA A 274 -13.97 8.02 21.16
C ALA A 274 -15.26 8.54 20.51
N VAL A 275 -15.78 9.64 21.06
CA VAL A 275 -16.97 10.34 20.55
C VAL A 275 -16.51 11.60 19.80
N TYR A 276 -17.15 11.89 18.68
CA TYR A 276 -16.88 13.08 17.90
C TYR A 276 -17.15 14.37 18.69
N GLN A 277 -16.21 15.30 18.58
CA GLN A 277 -16.26 16.65 19.15
C GLN A 277 -15.79 17.62 18.07
N GLU A 278 -16.31 18.85 18.05
CA GLU A 278 -15.99 19.84 17.00
C GLU A 278 -14.50 20.21 16.95
N ASP A 279 -13.78 20.07 18.07
CA ASP A 279 -12.32 20.33 18.16
C ASP A 279 -11.46 19.24 17.49
N LEU A 280 -12.05 18.15 17.03
CA LEU A 280 -11.33 17.05 16.40
C LEU A 280 -10.76 17.38 15.03
N GLU A 281 -11.39 18.28 14.27
CA GLU A 281 -10.87 18.71 12.98
C GLU A 281 -9.52 19.42 13.16
N ASP A 282 -9.47 20.37 14.10
CA ASP A 282 -8.24 21.08 14.47
C ASP A 282 -7.18 20.12 15.01
N TRP A 283 -7.58 19.15 15.85
CA TRP A 283 -6.67 18.13 16.36
C TRP A 283 -6.08 17.27 15.24
N ALA A 284 -6.90 16.80 14.29
CA ALA A 284 -6.44 15.98 13.18
C ALA A 284 -5.49 16.74 12.25
N LEU A 285 -5.78 18.02 11.97
CA LEU A 285 -4.89 18.90 11.21
C LEU A 285 -3.55 19.12 11.94
N ALA A 286 -3.59 19.41 13.24
CA ALA A 286 -2.38 19.57 14.05
C ALA A 286 -1.55 18.27 14.11
N ARG A 287 -2.22 17.12 14.21
CA ARG A 287 -1.59 15.80 14.22
C ARG A 287 -0.90 15.50 12.88
N LYS A 288 -1.55 15.78 11.76
CA LYS A 288 -0.96 15.64 10.42
C LYS A 288 0.31 16.49 10.29
N HIS A 289 0.25 17.77 10.63
CA HIS A 289 1.42 18.64 10.60
C HIS A 289 2.54 18.18 11.53
N GLN A 290 2.22 17.54 12.66
CA GLN A 290 3.23 16.93 13.52
C GLN A 290 3.91 15.73 12.86
N VAL A 291 3.16 14.86 12.18
CA VAL A 291 3.72 13.71 11.45
C VAL A 291 4.62 14.19 10.30
N ASP A 292 4.17 15.17 9.52
CA ASP A 292 4.94 15.73 8.41
C ASP A 292 6.28 16.31 8.90
N ARG A 293 6.26 17.11 9.98
CA ARG A 293 7.49 17.66 10.60
C ARG A 293 8.44 16.57 11.11
N LEU A 294 7.90 15.48 11.68
CA LEU A 294 8.74 14.36 12.14
C LEU A 294 9.38 13.61 10.98
N ALA A 295 8.67 13.46 9.86
CA ALA A 295 9.21 12.85 8.64
C ALA A 295 10.35 13.69 8.05
N GLU A 296 10.15 15.00 7.91
CA GLU A 296 11.19 15.93 7.46
C GLU A 296 12.44 15.87 8.36
N ARG A 297 12.23 15.89 9.70
CA ARG A 297 13.35 15.81 10.65
C ARG A 297 14.10 14.48 10.57
N LEU A 298 13.42 13.38 10.30
CA LEU A 298 14.05 12.08 10.13
C LEU A 298 14.93 12.05 8.88
N GLU A 299 14.48 12.66 7.78
CA GLU A 299 15.28 12.78 6.56
C GLU A 299 16.53 13.62 6.76
N GLU A 300 16.42 14.75 7.46
CA GLU A 300 17.55 15.60 7.86
C GLU A 300 18.57 14.81 8.68
N LEU A 301 18.11 14.11 9.73
CA LEU A 301 18.99 13.30 10.59
C LEU A 301 19.67 12.18 9.80
N HIS A 302 18.98 11.54 8.85
CA HIS A 302 19.60 10.56 7.97
C HIS A 302 20.64 11.18 7.05
N ALA A 303 20.42 12.39 6.53
CA ALA A 303 21.39 13.10 5.72
C ALA A 303 22.63 13.50 6.54
N GLU A 304 22.43 14.05 7.74
CA GLU A 304 23.50 14.40 8.68
C GLU A 304 24.33 13.16 9.05
N ASN A 305 23.69 12.04 9.38
CA ASN A 305 24.38 10.78 9.70
C ASN A 305 25.19 10.24 8.51
N ARG A 306 24.68 10.34 7.29
CA ARG A 306 25.44 9.95 6.08
C ARG A 306 26.67 10.84 5.90
N ALA A 307 26.51 12.17 6.03
CA ALA A 307 27.61 13.11 5.90
C ALA A 307 28.70 12.88 6.97
N LEU A 308 28.31 12.57 8.21
CA LEU A 308 29.24 12.20 9.27
C LEU A 308 29.99 10.89 8.97
N ALA A 309 29.30 9.87 8.44
CA ALA A 309 29.92 8.61 8.05
C ALA A 309 30.94 8.79 6.91
N GLU A 310 30.62 9.64 5.93
CA GLU A 310 31.54 9.99 4.84
C GLU A 310 32.76 10.77 5.37
N ALA A 311 32.55 11.78 6.21
CA ALA A 311 33.64 12.56 6.81
C ALA A 311 34.54 11.70 7.72
N ALA A 312 33.97 10.69 8.40
CA ALA A 312 34.73 9.76 9.23
C ALA A 312 35.60 8.79 8.42
N THR A 313 35.36 8.64 7.11
CA THR A 313 36.03 7.64 6.28
C THR A 313 36.83 8.21 5.11
N THR A 314 36.76 9.52 4.84
CA THR A 314 37.42 10.15 3.68
C THR A 314 38.24 11.38 4.07
N ASP A 315 39.35 11.63 3.35
CA ASP A 315 40.16 12.84 3.47
C ASP A 315 39.55 13.95 2.59
N GLN A 316 39.19 15.07 3.21
CA GLN A 316 38.47 16.18 2.55
C GLN A 316 39.26 16.88 1.43
N ARG A 317 40.60 16.76 1.39
CA ARG A 317 41.42 17.47 0.39
C ARG A 317 41.62 16.66 -0.89
N THR A 318 41.56 15.33 -0.79
CA THR A 318 41.82 14.42 -1.93
C THR A 318 40.61 13.59 -2.33
N GLY A 319 39.60 13.45 -1.47
CA GLY A 319 38.45 12.57 -1.68
C GLY A 319 38.78 11.08 -1.55
N LEU A 320 40.02 10.74 -1.16
CA LEU A 320 40.44 9.37 -0.90
C LEU A 320 40.04 8.94 0.51
N PRO A 321 39.85 7.63 0.75
CA PRO A 321 39.73 7.10 2.09
C PRO A 321 40.86 7.57 3.03
N ASN A 322 40.50 7.89 4.27
CA ASN A 322 41.40 8.45 5.29
C ASN A 322 42.21 7.36 6.03
N PRO A 323 43.12 7.72 6.95
CA PRO A 323 43.94 6.75 7.68
C PRO A 323 43.11 5.76 8.51
N ALA A 324 42.03 6.23 9.16
CA ALA A 324 41.15 5.35 9.93
C ALA A 324 40.49 4.25 9.05
N SER A 325 40.19 4.56 7.79
CA SER A 325 39.66 3.59 6.84
C SER A 325 40.71 2.60 6.34
N PHE A 326 41.97 3.03 6.27
CA PHE A 326 43.09 2.15 5.99
C PHE A 326 43.28 1.14 7.14
N ASP A 327 43.34 1.63 8.39
CA ASP A 327 43.51 0.79 9.59
C ASP A 327 42.41 -0.29 9.67
N ALA A 328 41.15 0.11 9.43
CA ALA A 328 40.01 -0.81 9.44
C ALA A 328 40.12 -1.90 8.36
N GLU A 329 40.59 -1.57 7.15
CA GLU A 329 40.79 -2.54 6.06
C GLU A 329 41.98 -3.46 6.35
N HIS A 330 43.09 -2.92 6.86
CA HIS A 330 44.25 -3.69 7.31
C HIS A 330 43.84 -4.74 8.35
N HIS A 331 43.12 -4.32 9.40
CA HIS A 331 42.61 -5.23 10.42
C HIS A 331 41.68 -6.32 9.87
N ARG A 332 40.80 -5.96 8.92
CA ARG A 332 39.91 -6.92 8.28
C ARG A 332 40.68 -8.01 7.53
N ARG A 333 41.70 -7.63 6.76
CA ARG A 333 42.52 -8.55 5.97
C ARG A 333 43.47 -9.37 6.80
N ASN A 334 44.05 -8.76 7.82
CA ASN A 334 44.90 -9.50 8.75
C ASN A 334 44.12 -10.62 9.46
N ARG A 335 42.82 -10.42 9.73
CA ARG A 335 41.93 -11.46 10.26
C ARG A 335 41.57 -12.56 9.26
N SER A 336 41.45 -12.24 7.96
CA SER A 336 41.13 -13.25 6.95
C SER A 336 42.33 -14.14 6.60
N GLY A 337 43.56 -13.70 6.92
CA GLY A 337 44.79 -14.45 6.64
C GLY A 337 45.17 -14.47 5.16
N GLU A 338 44.50 -13.70 4.32
CA GLU A 338 44.81 -13.59 2.90
C GLU A 338 46.10 -12.78 2.70
N PRO A 339 47.03 -13.20 1.82
CA PRO A 339 48.23 -12.43 1.53
C PRO A 339 47.88 -11.14 0.79
N TYR A 340 48.50 -10.03 1.19
CA TYR A 340 48.39 -8.74 0.52
C TYR A 340 49.70 -7.97 0.66
N SER A 341 49.92 -7.02 -0.26
CA SER A 341 51.05 -6.10 -0.21
C SER A 341 50.57 -4.68 0.06
N LEU A 342 51.48 -3.86 0.57
CA LEU A 342 51.27 -2.46 0.91
C LEU A 342 52.26 -1.61 0.12
N LEU A 343 51.77 -0.54 -0.50
CA LEU A 343 52.61 0.53 -1.03
C LEU A 343 52.50 1.74 -0.12
N LEU A 344 53.63 2.33 0.27
CA LEU A 344 53.69 3.67 0.83
C LEU A 344 54.32 4.60 -0.19
N VAL A 345 53.60 5.65 -0.57
CA VAL A 345 53.95 6.60 -1.62
C VAL A 345 54.13 7.97 -0.99
N ASP A 346 55.33 8.51 -1.09
CA ASP A 346 55.68 9.82 -0.54
C ASP A 346 56.07 10.79 -1.67
N ILE A 347 55.50 12.00 -1.64
CA ILE A 347 55.82 13.03 -2.63
C ILE A 347 57.18 13.64 -2.34
N ASP A 348 58.09 13.51 -3.29
CA ASP A 348 59.46 13.99 -3.14
C ASP A 348 59.51 15.51 -2.91
N ARG A 349 60.14 15.91 -1.79
CA ARG A 349 60.43 17.31 -1.44
C ARG A 349 59.18 18.18 -1.32
N PHE A 350 58.03 17.62 -0.96
CA PHE A 350 56.76 18.35 -0.91
C PHE A 350 56.75 19.53 0.08
N HIS A 351 57.51 19.49 1.17
CA HIS A 351 57.73 20.68 2.02
C HIS A 351 58.35 21.86 1.23
N SER A 352 59.35 21.60 0.39
CA SER A 352 59.94 22.61 -0.51
C SER A 352 58.93 23.07 -1.55
N TYR A 353 58.11 22.15 -2.10
CA TYR A 353 57.02 22.48 -3.00
C TYR A 353 56.07 23.51 -2.39
N ASN A 354 55.55 23.24 -1.19
CA ASN A 354 54.63 24.14 -0.48
C ASN A 354 55.26 25.49 -0.15
N THR A 355 56.57 25.52 0.11
CA THR A 355 57.30 26.77 0.34
C THR A 355 57.39 27.63 -0.93
N ILE A 356 57.57 27.01 -2.09
CA ILE A 356 57.72 27.70 -3.39
C ILE A 356 56.36 28.15 -3.94
N TYR A 357 55.37 27.25 -3.94
CA TYR A 357 54.09 27.44 -4.66
C TYR A 357 52.90 27.78 -3.75
N ARG A 358 53.11 27.80 -2.43
CA ARG A 358 52.08 28.03 -1.39
C ARG A 358 51.08 26.88 -1.28
N TYR A 359 50.41 26.81 -0.13
CA TYR A 359 49.58 25.67 0.28
C TYR A 359 48.42 25.33 -0.67
N LEU A 360 47.79 26.32 -1.32
CA LEU A 360 46.70 26.06 -2.26
C LEU A 360 47.16 25.26 -3.49
N ALA A 361 48.36 25.54 -4.01
CA ALA A 361 48.95 24.73 -5.09
C ALA A 361 49.26 23.31 -4.60
N GLY A 362 49.76 23.17 -3.37
CA GLY A 362 50.02 21.87 -2.75
C GLY A 362 48.77 21.00 -2.61
N HIS A 363 47.61 21.59 -2.25
CA HIS A 363 46.34 20.85 -2.19
C HIS A 363 45.95 20.26 -3.55
N GLU A 364 46.09 21.06 -4.61
CA GLU A 364 45.79 20.62 -5.96
C GLU A 364 46.77 19.55 -6.43
N THR A 365 48.06 19.66 -6.09
CA THR A 365 49.06 18.60 -6.34
C THR A 365 48.67 17.30 -5.63
N LEU A 366 48.30 17.34 -4.36
CA LEU A 366 47.86 16.15 -3.61
C LEU A 366 46.63 15.49 -4.27
N ARG A 367 45.67 16.29 -4.74
CA ARG A 367 44.48 15.80 -5.43
C ARG A 367 44.85 15.09 -6.74
N GLN A 368 45.71 15.71 -7.56
CA GLN A 368 46.13 15.14 -8.84
C GLN A 368 46.99 13.89 -8.68
N VAL A 369 47.92 13.89 -7.71
CA VAL A 369 48.74 12.71 -7.37
C VAL A 369 47.84 11.57 -6.87
N GLY A 370 46.93 11.83 -5.92
CA GLY A 370 46.00 10.83 -5.41
C GLY A 370 45.10 10.22 -6.51
N GLN A 371 44.65 11.04 -7.46
CA GLN A 371 43.89 10.58 -8.63
C GLN A 371 44.74 9.74 -9.58
N ALA A 372 46.01 10.11 -9.83
CA ALA A 372 46.91 9.33 -10.67
C ALA A 372 47.23 7.95 -10.07
N ILE A 373 47.44 7.89 -8.75
CA ILE A 373 47.63 6.62 -8.02
C ILE A 373 46.38 5.76 -8.17
N SER A 374 45.20 6.31 -7.89
CA SER A 374 43.92 5.59 -7.93
C SER A 374 43.53 5.09 -9.31
N ARG A 375 43.83 5.84 -10.38
CA ARG A 375 43.60 5.40 -11.77
C ARG A 375 44.56 4.29 -12.22
N THR A 376 45.71 4.17 -11.56
CA THR A 376 46.72 3.15 -11.87
C THR A 376 46.45 1.83 -11.13
N ALA A 377 45.80 1.92 -9.97
CA ALA A 377 45.30 0.80 -9.19
C ALA A 377 44.14 0.07 -9.91
N ARG A 378 44.04 -1.26 -9.77
CA ARG A 378 42.91 -2.04 -10.32
C ARG A 378 41.71 -1.99 -9.37
N THR A 379 40.53 -2.44 -9.83
CA THR A 379 39.27 -2.41 -9.06
C THR A 379 39.34 -3.03 -7.65
N GLY A 380 40.22 -4.02 -7.44
CA GLY A 380 40.42 -4.66 -6.14
C GLY A 380 41.44 -3.97 -5.22
N ASP A 381 42.27 -3.07 -5.75
CA ASP A 381 43.26 -2.32 -4.97
C ASP A 381 42.63 -1.03 -4.47
N ARG A 382 43.04 -0.57 -3.28
CA ARG A 382 42.45 0.64 -2.68
C ARG A 382 43.52 1.62 -2.25
N THR A 383 43.38 2.86 -2.72
CA THR A 383 44.27 3.98 -2.39
C THR A 383 43.69 4.77 -1.22
N TYR A 384 44.55 5.14 -0.28
CA TYR A 384 44.24 5.89 0.91
C TYR A 384 45.16 7.11 0.98
N ARG A 385 44.68 8.20 1.57
CA ARG A 385 45.58 9.26 2.04
C ARG A 385 45.91 8.99 3.50
N TYR A 386 47.16 8.61 3.74
CA TYR A 386 47.61 8.17 5.06
C TYR A 386 48.22 9.31 5.87
N GLY A 387 48.91 10.24 5.21
CA GLY A 387 49.58 11.36 5.86
C GLY A 387 49.35 12.71 5.18
N GLY A 388 50.15 13.71 5.59
CA GLY A 388 50.10 15.05 5.01
C GLY A 388 50.42 15.04 3.51
N GLU A 389 51.46 14.31 3.13
CA GLU A 389 51.96 14.13 1.75
C GLU A 389 52.08 12.65 1.34
N GLU A 390 51.65 11.75 2.22
CA GLU A 390 51.81 10.31 2.07
C GLU A 390 50.48 9.65 1.66
N PHE A 391 50.58 8.75 0.70
CA PHE A 391 49.49 7.91 0.23
C PHE A 391 49.85 6.45 0.44
N THR A 392 48.83 5.64 0.66
CA THR A 392 49.00 4.20 0.86
C THR A 392 48.12 3.46 -0.12
N VAL A 393 48.62 2.36 -0.70
CA VAL A 393 47.81 1.49 -1.56
C VAL A 393 47.84 0.08 -1.00
N LEU A 394 46.67 -0.47 -0.69
CA LEU A 394 46.53 -1.84 -0.24
C LEU A 394 46.22 -2.72 -1.45
N LEU A 395 46.99 -3.81 -1.63
CA LEU A 395 46.99 -4.68 -2.80
C LEU A 395 46.59 -6.13 -2.44
N PRO A 396 45.28 -6.46 -2.48
CA PRO A 396 44.78 -7.78 -2.14
C PRO A 396 45.31 -8.90 -3.04
N GLY A 397 45.73 -10.02 -2.47
CA GLY A 397 46.19 -11.18 -3.23
C GLY A 397 47.44 -10.91 -4.08
N THR A 398 48.17 -9.84 -3.77
CA THR A 398 49.37 -9.41 -4.49
C THR A 398 50.59 -9.66 -3.62
N ARG A 399 51.58 -10.37 -4.17
CA ARG A 399 52.91 -10.57 -3.58
C ARG A 399 53.85 -9.42 -3.97
N LEU A 400 55.02 -9.36 -3.34
CA LEU A 400 55.98 -8.26 -3.52
C LEU A 400 56.30 -7.93 -4.99
N ASP A 401 56.55 -8.91 -5.85
CA ASP A 401 56.89 -8.67 -7.27
C ASP A 401 55.77 -7.92 -8.02
N GLY A 402 54.52 -8.30 -7.74
CA GLY A 402 53.34 -7.63 -8.31
C GLY A 402 53.15 -6.22 -7.73
N ALA A 403 53.47 -6.04 -6.45
CA ALA A 403 53.45 -4.74 -5.79
C ALA A 403 54.50 -3.79 -6.38
N LEU A 404 55.73 -4.26 -6.59
CA LEU A 404 56.81 -3.52 -7.25
C LEU A 404 56.43 -3.10 -8.67
N ALA A 405 55.84 -4.02 -9.45
CA ALA A 405 55.37 -3.71 -10.78
C ALA A 405 54.27 -2.63 -10.80
N LEU A 406 53.35 -2.64 -9.83
CA LEU A 406 52.35 -1.57 -9.69
C LEU A 406 52.98 -0.27 -9.21
N ALA A 407 53.86 -0.32 -8.21
CA ALA A 407 54.57 0.85 -7.69
C ALA A 407 55.33 1.58 -8.81
N GLU A 408 56.01 0.86 -9.70
CA GLU A 408 56.74 1.49 -10.81
C GLU A 408 55.78 2.13 -11.83
N ARG A 409 54.60 1.53 -12.07
CA ARG A 409 53.56 2.17 -12.89
C ARG A 409 53.03 3.44 -12.22
N VAL A 410 52.79 3.41 -10.90
CA VAL A 410 52.34 4.57 -10.13
C VAL A 410 53.37 5.69 -10.18
N ARG A 411 54.64 5.37 -9.94
CA ARG A 411 55.76 6.33 -10.02
C ARG A 411 55.81 7.03 -11.38
N ARG A 412 55.79 6.25 -12.46
CA ARG A 412 55.75 6.78 -13.85
C ARG A 412 54.47 7.55 -14.14
N ALA A 413 53.33 7.17 -13.57
CA ALA A 413 52.07 7.89 -13.76
C ALA A 413 52.12 9.27 -13.11
N VAL A 414 52.66 9.38 -11.90
CA VAL A 414 52.83 10.66 -11.20
C VAL A 414 53.84 11.56 -11.92
N GLU A 415 55.00 11.01 -12.31
CA GLU A 415 56.01 11.76 -13.07
C GLU A 415 55.46 12.30 -14.40
N ARG A 416 54.65 11.50 -15.11
CA ARG A 416 53.99 11.91 -16.36
C ARG A 416 52.92 12.99 -16.22
N LEU A 417 52.47 13.31 -15.01
CA LEU A 417 51.60 14.48 -14.80
C LEU A 417 52.33 15.78 -15.17
N GLY A 418 53.67 15.80 -15.13
CA GLY A 418 54.47 16.95 -15.53
C GLY A 418 54.24 18.19 -14.67
N LEU A 419 53.81 18.02 -13.41
CA LEU A 419 53.55 19.13 -12.50
C LEU A 419 54.86 19.82 -12.13
N GLU A 420 54.99 21.10 -12.44
CA GLU A 420 56.24 21.86 -12.21
C GLU A 420 56.65 21.84 -10.74
N HIS A 421 57.90 21.45 -10.45
CA HIS A 421 58.51 21.57 -9.14
C HIS A 421 59.97 22.03 -9.24
N ARG A 422 60.20 23.34 -9.16
CA ARG A 422 61.56 23.96 -9.21
C ARG A 422 62.53 23.53 -8.11
N GLY A 423 62.00 23.05 -6.98
CA GLY A 423 62.80 22.52 -5.87
C GLY A 423 63.26 21.07 -6.07
N ASN A 424 62.77 20.41 -7.12
CA ASN A 424 63.19 19.06 -7.49
C ASN A 424 64.19 19.12 -8.67
N PRO A 425 65.31 18.38 -8.65
CA PRO A 425 66.30 18.42 -9.75
C PRO A 425 65.75 18.10 -11.15
N GLY A 426 64.70 17.28 -11.23
CA GLY A 426 64.01 16.95 -12.48
C GLY A 426 62.97 17.99 -12.94
N GLY A 427 62.78 19.07 -12.19
CA GLY A 427 61.85 20.16 -12.51
C GLY A 427 60.37 19.81 -12.40
N VAL A 428 60.02 18.56 -12.06
CA VAL A 428 58.64 18.07 -11.92
C VAL A 428 58.41 17.36 -10.58
N VAL A 429 57.16 17.22 -10.16
CA VAL A 429 56.76 16.42 -9.00
C VAL A 429 57.06 14.94 -9.26
N THR A 430 57.77 14.30 -8.34
CA THR A 430 58.06 12.86 -8.36
C THR A 430 57.68 12.22 -7.02
N VAL A 431 57.66 10.90 -6.96
CA VAL A 431 57.35 10.14 -5.74
C VAL A 431 58.42 9.10 -5.47
N SER A 432 58.69 8.88 -4.18
CA SER A 432 59.46 7.74 -3.69
C SER A 432 58.49 6.72 -3.10
N ILE A 433 58.60 5.46 -3.51
CA ILE A 433 57.62 4.43 -3.15
C ILE A 433 58.31 3.25 -2.45
N GLY A 434 57.83 2.91 -1.25
CA GLY A 434 58.17 1.69 -0.55
C GLY A 434 57.10 0.63 -0.81
N ALA A 435 57.49 -0.59 -1.19
CA ALA A 435 56.60 -1.73 -1.36
C ALA A 435 56.96 -2.83 -0.37
N VAL A 436 55.99 -3.35 0.37
CA VAL A 436 56.18 -4.45 1.32
C VAL A 436 55.09 -5.50 1.16
N GLU A 437 55.46 -6.76 1.31
CA GLU A 437 54.50 -7.87 1.46
C GLU A 437 54.18 -8.01 2.95
N VAL A 438 52.91 -7.82 3.32
CA VAL A 438 52.52 -7.72 4.74
C VAL A 438 52.50 -9.12 5.35
N VAL A 439 53.26 -9.29 6.43
CA VAL A 439 53.29 -10.55 7.18
C VAL A 439 51.95 -10.79 7.88
N PRO A 440 51.35 -11.99 7.76
CA PRO A 440 50.16 -12.33 8.52
C PRO A 440 50.36 -12.13 10.03
N GLY A 441 49.46 -11.38 10.66
CA GLY A 441 49.53 -11.01 12.06
C GLY A 441 50.20 -9.66 12.35
N ALA A 442 50.84 -9.01 11.36
CA ALA A 442 51.49 -7.71 11.56
C ALA A 442 50.50 -6.61 11.98
N SER A 443 50.89 -5.76 12.93
CA SER A 443 50.09 -4.58 13.27
C SER A 443 50.13 -3.56 12.12
N VAL A 444 49.21 -2.60 12.13
CA VAL A 444 49.23 -1.47 11.18
C VAL A 444 50.56 -0.74 11.27
N THR A 445 51.03 -0.48 12.49
CA THR A 445 52.27 0.22 12.77
C THR A 445 53.47 -0.50 12.16
N ASP A 446 53.58 -1.82 12.36
CA ASP A 446 54.72 -2.60 11.82
C ASP A 446 54.74 -2.57 10.29
N ALA A 447 53.59 -2.80 9.65
CA ALA A 447 53.50 -2.83 8.19
C ALA A 447 53.82 -1.47 7.56
N VAL A 448 53.35 -0.37 8.17
CA VAL A 448 53.66 0.98 7.71
C VAL A 448 55.11 1.33 7.97
N GLU A 449 55.67 0.99 9.13
CA GLU A 449 57.06 1.26 9.47
C GLU A 449 58.01 0.56 8.48
N GLU A 450 57.77 -0.69 8.13
CA GLU A 450 58.54 -1.41 7.11
C GLU A 450 58.49 -0.70 5.74
N ALA A 451 57.31 -0.24 5.34
CA ALA A 451 57.14 0.50 4.10
C ALA A 451 57.82 1.89 4.15
N SER A 452 57.80 2.56 5.30
CA SER A 452 58.49 3.82 5.55
C SER A 452 60.01 3.67 5.43
N VAL A 453 60.58 2.56 5.91
CA VAL A 453 62.02 2.32 5.72
C VAL A 453 62.36 2.15 4.24
N ALA A 454 61.54 1.42 3.47
CA ALA A 454 61.73 1.32 2.02
C ALA A 454 61.61 2.68 1.31
N VAL A 455 60.68 3.54 1.72
CA VAL A 455 60.59 4.93 1.23
C VAL A 455 61.85 5.73 1.54
N LEU A 456 62.40 5.59 2.76
CA LEU A 456 63.62 6.28 3.16
C LEU A 456 64.81 5.84 2.29
N GLU A 457 64.97 4.54 2.04
CA GLU A 457 65.99 4.02 1.12
C GLU A 457 65.82 4.56 -0.30
N ALA A 458 64.58 4.64 -0.79
CA ALA A 458 64.28 5.24 -2.08
C ALA A 458 64.72 6.71 -2.12
N LYS A 459 64.48 7.47 -1.04
CA LYS A 459 64.88 8.87 -0.91
C LYS A 459 66.40 9.04 -0.87
N ASP A 460 67.09 8.21 -0.10
CA ASP A 460 68.55 8.26 0.09
C ASP A 460 69.31 7.85 -1.16
N ALA A 461 68.79 6.87 -1.91
CA ALA A 461 69.39 6.45 -3.16
C ALA A 461 69.21 7.48 -4.29
N GLY A 462 68.43 8.54 -4.07
CA GLY A 462 68.29 9.68 -4.98
C GLY A 462 66.85 9.98 -5.42
N ARG A 463 65.83 9.50 -4.68
CA ARG A 463 64.39 9.75 -4.92
C ARG A 463 63.90 9.23 -6.28
N ASN A 464 62.64 9.51 -6.62
CA ASN A 464 61.97 9.11 -7.86
C ASN A 464 62.21 7.64 -8.22
N ARG A 465 61.96 6.74 -7.26
CA ARG A 465 62.17 5.29 -7.43
C ARG A 465 61.28 4.48 -6.51
N VAL A 466 61.27 3.18 -6.77
CA VAL A 466 60.60 2.17 -5.97
C VAL A 466 61.66 1.34 -5.24
N VAL A 467 61.41 1.01 -3.97
CA VAL A 467 62.20 0.04 -3.21
C VAL A 467 61.26 -0.99 -2.61
N GLY A 468 61.62 -2.27 -2.75
CA GLY A 468 60.88 -3.40 -2.18
C GLY A 468 61.59 -3.96 -0.97
N ARG A 469 60.82 -4.30 0.07
CA ARG A 469 61.31 -5.09 1.20
C ARG A 469 60.46 -6.33 1.39
N ARG A 470 61.13 -7.46 1.61
CA ARG A 470 60.50 -8.69 2.08
C ARG A 470 60.82 -8.84 3.56
N ALA A 471 59.79 -8.90 4.39
CA ALA A 471 59.96 -9.26 5.79
C ALA A 471 60.39 -10.73 5.88
N VAL A 472 61.63 -10.99 6.27
CA VAL A 472 62.11 -12.33 6.64
C VAL A 472 61.93 -12.41 8.16
N GLY A 473 61.15 -13.37 8.64
CA GLY A 473 60.69 -13.40 10.04
C GLY A 473 61.81 -13.16 11.08
N ARG A 474 61.49 -12.36 12.11
CA ARG A 474 62.38 -11.94 13.23
C ARG A 474 63.77 -11.45 12.80
N GLY A 475 63.81 -10.24 12.24
CA GLY A 475 64.97 -9.35 12.34
C GLY A 475 66.01 -9.42 11.23
N GLU A 476 65.78 -10.20 10.17
CA GLU A 476 66.61 -10.17 8.97
C GLU A 476 65.80 -9.59 7.80
N LEU A 477 66.41 -8.67 7.06
CA LEU A 477 65.77 -7.92 5.98
C LEU A 477 66.56 -8.15 4.68
N GLU A 478 65.89 -8.61 3.63
CA GLU A 478 66.49 -8.75 2.29
C GLU A 478 65.97 -7.62 1.39
N VAL A 479 66.90 -6.82 0.86
CA VAL A 479 66.59 -5.73 -0.07
C VAL A 479 66.39 -6.32 -1.47
N VAL A 480 65.23 -6.06 -2.08
CA VAL A 480 64.92 -6.45 -3.46
C VAL A 480 64.85 -5.18 -4.29
N GLN A 481 65.79 -5.03 -5.23
CA GLN A 481 65.89 -3.87 -6.13
C GLN A 481 65.20 -4.09 -7.47
#